data_AF-A0A6G3XIS8-F1
#
_entry.id   AF-A0A6G3XIS8-F1
#
_cell.length_a   1.000
_cell.length_b   1.000
_cell.length_c   1.000
_cell.angle_alpha   90.00
_cell.angle_beta   90.00
_cell.angle_gamma   90.00
#
_symmetry.space_group_name_H-M   'P 1'
#
loop_
_entity.id
_entity.type
_entity.pdbx_description
1 polymer ?
#
loop_
_entity_poly.entity_id
_entity_poly.type
_entity_poly.pdbx_seq_one_letter_code
_entity_poly.pdbx_strand_id
1 'polypeptide(L)'
;RTLHEVVETVTRLMAPLTPFITERVWQDMVAPVTPDAPESVHLSSWPKPDLTAIDPTLSSQMALVRRLVELGRATRAESGVKTRQPLSRALMAAKGFEELSPELRAQITEELNVTSLA
;
A
#
# COMPACT_ATOMS: atom_id res chain seq x y z
N ARG A 1 9.92 6.22 -4.06
CA ARG A 1 10.06 5.47 -5.34
C ARG A 1 8.79 4.69 -5.65
N THR A 2 8.48 3.59 -4.95
CA THR A 2 7.28 2.76 -5.25
C THR A 2 5.96 3.53 -5.29
N LEU A 3 5.70 4.41 -4.32
CA LEU A 3 4.47 5.22 -4.31
C LEU A 3 4.35 6.11 -5.56
N HIS A 4 5.45 6.73 -6.00
CA HIS A 4 5.46 7.56 -7.19
C HIS A 4 5.18 6.73 -8.44
N GLU A 5 5.87 5.60 -8.61
CA GLU A 5 5.66 4.68 -9.74
C GLU A 5 4.21 4.17 -9.81
N VAL A 6 3.61 3.84 -8.65
CA VAL A 6 2.21 3.41 -8.55
C VAL A 6 1.26 4.56 -8.90
N VAL A 7 1.46 5.74 -8.34
CA VAL A 7 0.61 6.92 -8.61
C VAL A 7 0.68 7.30 -10.09
N GLU A 8 1.87 7.33 -10.69
CA GLU A 8 2.04 7.58 -12.12
C GLU A 8 1.29 6.55 -12.96
N THR A 9 1.48 5.26 -12.67
CA THR A 9 0.85 4.16 -13.43
C THR A 9 -0.67 4.22 -13.31
N VAL A 10 -1.21 4.41 -12.10
CA VAL A 10 -2.64 4.54 -11.87
C VAL A 10 -3.20 5.79 -12.55
N THR A 11 -2.46 6.91 -12.54
CA THR A 11 -2.85 8.14 -13.25
C THR A 11 -3.02 7.90 -14.74
N ARG A 12 -2.10 7.16 -15.37
CA ARG A 12 -2.19 6.78 -16.79
C ARG A 12 -3.35 5.82 -17.06
N LEU A 13 -3.56 4.83 -16.20
CA LEU A 13 -4.69 3.88 -16.32
C LEU A 13 -6.05 4.57 -16.18
N MET A 14 -6.14 5.59 -15.33
CA MET A 14 -7.38 6.32 -15.06
C MET A 14 -7.66 7.44 -16.05
N ALA A 15 -6.68 7.85 -16.87
CA ALA A 15 -6.83 8.99 -17.76
C ALA A 15 -8.05 8.92 -18.71
N PRO A 16 -8.41 7.76 -19.28
CA PRO A 16 -9.62 7.65 -20.11
C PRO A 16 -10.95 7.79 -19.33
N LEU A 17 -10.93 7.62 -18.00
CA LEU A 17 -12.13 7.62 -17.15
C LEU A 17 -12.31 8.93 -16.37
N THR A 18 -11.21 9.51 -15.88
CA THR A 18 -11.23 10.71 -15.02
C THR A 18 -10.27 11.80 -15.52
N PRO A 19 -10.44 12.27 -16.77
CA PRO A 19 -9.41 12.97 -17.53
C PRO A 19 -8.87 14.24 -16.87
N PHE A 20 -9.73 15.01 -16.21
CA PHE A 20 -9.32 16.26 -15.54
C PHE A 20 -8.57 16.01 -14.24
N ILE A 21 -8.96 14.99 -13.47
CA ILE A 21 -8.29 14.65 -12.21
C ILE A 21 -6.90 14.09 -12.52
N THR A 22 -6.82 13.17 -13.47
CA THR A 22 -5.53 12.57 -13.86
C THR A 22 -4.61 13.59 -14.51
N GLU A 23 -5.14 14.53 -15.29
CA GLU A 23 -4.34 15.63 -15.82
C GLU A 23 -3.77 16.48 -14.69
N ARG A 24 -4.59 16.85 -13.70
CA ARG A 24 -4.11 17.62 -12.55
C ARG A 24 -3.02 16.89 -11.77
N VAL A 25 -3.21 15.60 -11.50
CA VAL A 25 -2.21 14.77 -10.80
C VAL A 25 -0.92 14.67 -11.62
N TRP A 26 -1.02 14.50 -12.94
CA TRP A 26 0.13 14.44 -13.83
C TRP A 26 0.97 15.72 -13.78
N GLN A 27 0.32 16.88 -13.91
CA GLN A 27 0.99 18.18 -13.83
C GLN A 27 1.62 18.44 -12.47
N ASP A 28 0.97 18.03 -11.38
CA ASP A 28 1.45 18.32 -10.02
C ASP A 28 2.54 17.34 -9.55
N MET A 29 2.49 16.07 -9.98
CA MET A 29 3.28 15.00 -9.37
C MET A 29 4.19 14.22 -10.32
N VAL A 30 3.93 14.21 -11.62
CA VAL A 30 4.68 13.41 -12.60
C VAL A 30 5.57 14.30 -13.47
N ALA A 31 4.98 15.20 -14.25
CA ALA A 31 5.71 16.05 -15.18
C ALA A 31 6.87 16.85 -14.55
N PRO A 32 6.75 17.39 -13.30
CA PRO A 32 7.84 18.17 -12.69
C PRO A 32 9.07 17.35 -12.29
N VAL A 33 8.94 16.03 -12.14
CA VAL A 33 9.99 15.16 -11.58
C VAL A 33 10.45 14.05 -12.53
N THR A 34 9.76 13.87 -13.66
CA THR A 34 10.08 12.87 -14.68
C THR A 34 10.65 13.56 -15.91
N PRO A 35 11.97 13.46 -16.16
CA PRO A 35 12.59 13.96 -17.39
C PRO A 35 11.88 13.39 -18.62
N ASP A 36 11.65 14.23 -19.62
CA ASP A 36 11.01 13.87 -20.89
C ASP A 36 9.56 13.33 -20.77
N ALA A 37 8.90 13.54 -19.62
CA ALA A 37 7.47 13.25 -19.50
C ALA A 37 6.66 14.08 -20.53
N PRO A 38 5.70 13.46 -21.23
CA PRO A 38 4.77 14.19 -22.08
C PRO A 38 4.07 15.32 -21.33
N GLU A 39 3.76 16.41 -22.04
CA GLU A 39 3.11 17.60 -21.48
C GLU A 39 1.73 17.32 -20.87
N SER A 40 1.10 16.19 -21.17
CA SER A 40 -0.19 15.77 -20.61
C SER A 40 -0.21 14.26 -20.47
N VAL A 41 -0.94 13.76 -19.47
CA VAL A 41 -1.17 12.30 -19.31
C VAL A 41 -1.86 11.72 -20.54
N HIS A 42 -2.67 12.50 -21.25
CA HIS A 42 -3.39 12.08 -22.46
C HIS A 42 -2.47 11.91 -23.67
N LEU A 43 -1.23 12.40 -23.59
CA LEU A 43 -0.17 12.18 -24.58
C LEU A 43 0.80 11.08 -24.15
N SER A 44 0.59 10.47 -22.97
CA SER A 44 1.41 9.38 -22.48
C SER A 44 1.05 8.05 -23.15
N SER A 45 2.04 7.17 -23.28
CA SER A 45 1.78 5.80 -23.72
C SER A 45 0.97 5.03 -22.69
N TRP A 46 0.24 4.00 -23.11
CA TRP A 46 -0.41 3.08 -22.19
C TRP A 46 0.65 2.30 -21.37
N PRO A 47 0.46 2.12 -20.04
CA PRO A 47 1.41 1.37 -19.21
C PRO A 47 1.47 -0.11 -19.62
N LYS A 48 2.68 -0.68 -19.57
CA LYS A 48 2.93 -2.09 -19.88
C LYS A 48 3.29 -2.83 -18.59
N PRO A 49 2.76 -4.04 -18.36
CA PRO A 49 3.07 -4.81 -17.17
C PRO A 49 4.51 -5.32 -17.21
N ASP A 50 5.20 -5.24 -16.07
CA ASP A 50 6.42 -5.99 -15.82
C ASP A 50 6.07 -7.27 -15.07
N LEU A 51 6.10 -8.39 -15.79
CA LEU A 51 5.77 -9.70 -15.21
C LEU A 51 6.83 -10.21 -14.23
N THR A 52 8.05 -9.68 -14.29
CA THR A 52 9.14 -10.09 -13.38
C THR A 52 8.98 -9.50 -11.97
N ALA A 53 8.21 -8.42 -11.83
CA ALA A 53 7.87 -7.80 -10.55
C ALA A 53 6.71 -8.51 -9.83
N ILE A 54 6.09 -9.53 -10.43
CA ILE A 54 4.99 -10.28 -9.82
C ILE A 54 5.56 -11.33 -8.87
N ASP A 55 5.37 -11.10 -7.57
CA ASP A 55 5.76 -12.04 -6.50
C ASP A 55 4.50 -12.62 -5.81
N PRO A 56 4.14 -13.90 -6.10
CA PRO A 56 3.02 -14.56 -5.45
C PRO A 56 3.21 -14.77 -3.95
N THR A 57 4.44 -15.00 -3.50
CA THR A 57 4.78 -15.23 -2.10
C THR A 57 4.53 -13.94 -1.30
N LEU A 58 5.11 -12.83 -1.74
CA LEU A 58 4.89 -11.52 -1.12
C LEU A 58 3.40 -11.13 -1.13
N SER A 59 2.69 -11.41 -2.23
CA SER A 59 1.25 -11.16 -2.34
C SER A 59 0.45 -11.92 -1.28
N SER A 60 0.80 -13.19 -1.04
CA SER A 60 0.16 -14.03 -0.02
C SER A 60 0.48 -13.56 1.40
N GLN A 61 1.72 -13.14 1.65
CA GLN A 61 2.15 -12.59 2.93
C GLN A 61 1.46 -11.26 3.24
N MET A 62 1.32 -10.39 2.24
CA MET A 62 0.59 -9.12 2.39
C MET A 62 -0.92 -9.35 2.61
N ALA A 63 -1.50 -10.39 2.03
CA ALA A 63 -2.87 -10.79 2.33
C ALA A 63 -3.04 -11.23 3.79
N LEU A 64 -2.07 -11.98 4.33
CA LEU A 64 -2.03 -12.33 5.75
C LEU A 64 -1.89 -11.08 6.64
N VAL A 65 -0.98 -10.16 6.31
CA VAL A 65 -0.82 -8.87 7.03
C VAL A 65 -2.14 -8.11 7.10
N ARG A 66 -2.81 -7.89 5.96
CA ARG A 66 -4.12 -7.22 5.92
C ARG A 66 -5.14 -7.91 6.82
N ARG A 67 -5.22 -9.24 6.75
CA ARG A 67 -6.15 -10.02 7.56
C ARG A 67 -5.88 -9.87 9.07
N LEU A 68 -4.62 -9.90 9.47
CA LEU A 68 -4.22 -9.72 10.86
C LEU A 68 -4.53 -8.31 11.37
N VAL A 69 -4.29 -7.29 10.54
CA VAL A 69 -4.65 -5.89 10.85
C VAL A 69 -6.16 -5.72 10.99
N GLU A 70 -6.95 -6.29 10.07
CA GLU A 70 -8.41 -6.27 10.16
C GLU A 70 -8.92 -6.88 11.47
N LEU A 71 -8.43 -8.08 11.81
CA LEU A 71 -8.79 -8.76 13.04
C LEU A 71 -8.38 -7.95 14.28
N GLY A 72 -7.16 -7.41 14.29
CA GLY A 72 -6.68 -6.57 15.38
C GLY A 72 -7.53 -5.29 15.55
N ARG A 73 -7.89 -4.61 14.45
CA ARG A 73 -8.79 -3.45 14.48
C ARG A 73 -10.19 -3.81 14.98
N ALA A 74 -10.72 -4.96 14.57
CA ALA A 74 -12.01 -5.46 15.04
C ALA A 74 -12.01 -5.73 16.55
N THR A 75 -11.03 -6.49 17.06
CA THR A 75 -10.89 -6.78 18.50
C THR A 75 -10.75 -5.50 19.33
N ARG A 76 -10.02 -4.49 18.82
CA ARG A 76 -9.90 -3.19 19.47
C ARG A 76 -11.24 -2.45 19.53
N ALA A 77 -12.00 -2.46 18.43
CA ALA A 77 -13.31 -1.84 18.37
C ALA A 77 -14.30 -2.51 19.34
N GLU A 78 -14.32 -3.85 19.38
CA GLU A 78 -15.13 -4.64 20.33
C GLU A 78 -14.76 -4.35 21.79
N SER A 79 -13.47 -4.15 22.07
CA SER A 79 -12.98 -3.81 23.42
C SER A 79 -13.09 -2.31 23.76
N GLY A 80 -13.62 -1.48 22.85
CA GLY A 80 -13.72 -0.03 23.03
C GLY A 80 -12.39 0.72 23.04
N VAL A 81 -11.28 0.08 22.65
CA VAL A 81 -9.94 0.65 22.68
C VAL A 81 -9.64 1.37 21.37
N LYS A 82 -9.50 2.70 21.42
CA LYS A 82 -9.25 3.53 20.24
C LYS A 82 -7.86 3.24 19.65
N THR A 83 -7.71 3.14 18.33
CA THR A 83 -6.42 2.87 17.65
C THR A 83 -5.31 3.86 18.00
N ARG A 84 -5.66 5.13 18.24
CA ARG A 84 -4.68 6.16 18.66
C ARG A 84 -3.98 5.89 20.00
N GLN A 85 -4.54 5.03 20.85
CA GLN A 85 -3.90 4.64 22.11
C GLN A 85 -2.87 3.54 21.81
N PRO A 86 -1.57 3.76 22.03
CA PRO A 86 -0.59 2.71 21.81
C PRO A 86 -0.81 1.57 22.82
N LEU A 87 -0.67 0.33 22.35
CA LEU A 87 -0.69 -0.87 23.22
C LEU A 87 0.71 -1.47 23.29
N SER A 88 1.06 -2.08 24.43
CA SER A 88 2.41 -2.60 24.65
C SER A 88 2.73 -3.82 23.79
N ARG A 89 1.74 -4.69 23.52
CA ARG A 89 1.91 -5.86 22.66
C ARG A 89 0.62 -6.29 21.97
N ALA A 90 0.76 -7.01 20.87
CA ALA A 90 -0.27 -7.87 20.28
C ALA A 90 0.22 -9.31 20.20
N LEU A 91 -0.66 -10.27 20.48
CA LEU A 91 -0.36 -11.71 20.38
C LEU A 91 -0.84 -12.24 19.03
N MET A 92 0.08 -12.78 18.24
CA MET A 92 -0.17 -13.16 16.85
C MET A 92 -0.17 -14.68 16.69
N ALA A 93 -1.37 -15.27 16.76
CA ALA A 93 -1.56 -16.71 16.52
C ALA A 93 -2.10 -16.95 15.09
N ALA A 94 -1.22 -16.97 14.10
CA ALA A 94 -1.61 -17.24 12.71
C ALA A 94 -0.57 -18.10 11.98
N LYS A 95 -1.05 -19.07 11.19
CA LYS A 95 -0.18 -19.85 10.29
C LYS A 95 0.50 -18.91 9.29
N GLY A 96 1.79 -19.07 9.08
CA GLY A 96 2.59 -18.24 8.18
C GLY A 96 3.03 -16.90 8.78
N PHE A 97 2.64 -16.57 10.03
CA PHE A 97 3.15 -15.37 10.71
C PHE A 97 4.68 -15.42 10.85
N GLU A 98 5.23 -16.61 11.12
CA GLU A 98 6.68 -16.75 11.28
C GLU A 98 7.48 -16.52 9.99
N GLU A 99 6.84 -16.70 8.85
CA GLU A 99 7.44 -16.51 7.53
C GLU A 99 7.41 -15.03 7.09
N LEU A 100 6.70 -14.16 7.81
CA LEU A 100 6.65 -12.73 7.51
C LEU A 100 8.01 -12.09 7.79
N SER A 101 8.48 -11.31 6.81
CA SER A 101 9.69 -10.50 6.97
C SER A 101 9.52 -9.47 8.10
N PRO A 102 10.62 -8.98 8.67
CA PRO A 102 10.58 -7.94 9.70
C PRO A 102 9.79 -6.68 9.26
N GLU A 103 9.89 -6.31 7.99
CA GLU A 103 9.19 -5.15 7.40
C GLU A 103 7.67 -5.37 7.39
N LEU A 104 7.22 -6.57 7.02
CA LEU A 104 5.79 -6.92 7.03
C LEU A 104 5.24 -7.01 8.46
N ARG A 105 6.04 -7.49 9.41
CA ARG A 105 5.67 -7.46 10.83
C ARG A 105 5.59 -6.01 11.35
N ALA A 106 6.50 -5.13 10.92
CA ALA A 106 6.46 -3.72 11.26
C ALA A 106 5.18 -3.03 10.74
N GLN A 107 4.71 -3.37 9.54
CA GLN A 107 3.43 -2.88 9.02
C GLN A 107 2.26 -3.23 9.94
N ILE A 108 2.22 -4.46 10.49
CA ILE A 108 1.19 -4.85 11.46
C ILE A 108 1.26 -3.96 12.71
N THR A 109 2.47 -3.72 13.24
CA THR A 109 2.64 -2.87 14.43
C THR A 109 2.20 -1.43 14.23
N GLU A 110 2.50 -0.86 13.06
CA GLU A 110 2.13 0.50 12.69
C GLU A 110 0.60 0.63 12.56
N GLU A 111 -0.02 -0.27 11.79
CA GLU A 111 -1.46 -0.27 11.55
C GLU A 111 -2.30 -0.50 12.82
N LEU A 112 -1.79 -1.33 13.74
CA LEU A 112 -2.45 -1.62 15.01
C LEU A 112 -2.01 -0.69 16.15
N ASN A 113 -1.02 0.18 15.94
CA ASN A 113 -0.40 1.01 16.96
C ASN A 113 -0.03 0.21 18.23
N VAL A 114 0.80 -0.82 18.04
CA VAL A 114 1.31 -1.70 19.11
C VAL A 114 2.84 -1.66 19.12
N THR A 115 3.46 -1.72 20.30
CA THR A 115 4.93 -1.62 20.42
C THR A 115 5.66 -2.90 20.05
N SER A 116 5.05 -4.07 20.26
CA SER A 116 5.66 -5.35 19.91
C SER A 116 4.63 -6.39 19.48
N LEU A 117 5.09 -7.36 18.70
CA LEU A 117 4.33 -8.58 18.36
C LEU A 117 4.98 -9.74 19.11
N ALA A 118 4.16 -10.61 19.66
CA ALA A 118 4.57 -11.82 20.37
C ALA A 118 3.77 -13.03 19.90
#